data_AF-B2FX86-F1
#
_entry.id   AF-B2FX86-F1
#
_cell.length_a   1.000
_cell.length_b   1.000
_cell.length_c   1.000
_cell.angle_alpha   90.00
_cell.angle_beta   90.00
_cell.angle_gamma   90.00
#
_symmetry.space_group_name_H-M   'P 1'
#
loop_
_entity.id
_entity.type
_entity.pdbx_description
1 polymer ?
#
loop_
_entity_poly.entity_id
_entity_poly.type
_entity_poly.pdbx_seq_one_letter_code
_entity_poly.pdbx_strand_id
1 'polypeptide(L)'
;MQISNIYVSSIGITLVCLIVSTHGYRATTAREMITQNLCVCPCGNPRGGKLYTTPNLRLNWFDAVSYCSSIGMSIATIKDTNERQLLQLHLDGDRRLTRSQKRSKIPYWIGANSLIAGQGLRWGLTDQEVKESAEWADGVAPANNRVEPF
;
A
#
# COMPACT_ATOMS: atom_id res chain seq x y z
N MET A 1 -40.48 48.04 -22.96
CA MET A 1 -39.80 47.70 -21.69
C MET A 1 -39.31 46.25 -21.76
N GLN A 2 -38.12 46.00 -22.32
CA GLN A 2 -37.50 44.65 -22.39
C GLN A 2 -35.97 44.71 -22.41
N ILE A 3 -35.40 45.87 -22.74
CA ILE A 3 -33.95 46.08 -22.89
C ILE A 3 -33.23 46.18 -21.53
N SER A 4 -33.89 46.69 -20.49
CA SER A 4 -33.31 46.83 -19.14
C SER A 4 -33.09 45.49 -18.44
N ASN A 5 -34.01 44.52 -18.58
CA ASN A 5 -33.89 43.20 -17.94
C ASN A 5 -32.78 42.35 -18.56
N ILE A 6 -32.48 42.53 -19.85
CA ILE A 6 -31.41 41.81 -20.55
C ILE A 6 -30.04 42.31 -20.10
N TYR A 7 -29.90 43.63 -19.89
CA TYR A 7 -28.65 44.24 -19.41
C TYR A 7 -28.34 43.86 -17.95
N VAL A 8 -29.34 43.81 -17.07
CA VAL A 8 -29.15 43.38 -15.68
C VAL A 8 -28.74 41.90 -15.61
N SER A 9 -29.27 41.07 -16.50
CA SER A 9 -28.91 39.65 -16.63
C SER A 9 -27.47 39.45 -17.13
N SER A 10 -27.04 40.17 -18.17
CA SER A 10 -25.68 40.05 -18.71
C SER A 10 -24.60 40.57 -17.76
N ILE A 11 -24.89 41.67 -17.05
CA ILE A 11 -24.01 42.21 -16.01
C ILE A 11 -23.92 41.24 -14.82
N GLY A 12 -25.03 40.61 -14.44
CA GLY A 12 -25.04 39.58 -13.39
C GLY A 12 -24.19 38.36 -13.74
N ILE A 13 -24.31 37.84 -14.97
CA ILE A 13 -23.55 36.67 -15.44
C ILE A 13 -22.06 36.97 -15.50
N THR A 14 -21.68 38.14 -16.00
CA THR A 14 -20.26 38.55 -16.09
C THR A 14 -19.62 38.77 -14.73
N LEU A 15 -20.34 39.38 -13.77
CA LEU A 15 -19.88 39.49 -12.38
C LEU A 15 -19.68 38.13 -11.70
N VAL A 16 -20.61 37.19 -11.88
CA VAL A 16 -20.49 35.83 -11.33
C VAL A 16 -19.29 35.09 -11.94
N CYS A 17 -19.06 35.19 -13.25
CA CYS A 17 -17.88 34.60 -13.89
C CYS A 17 -16.56 35.20 -13.38
N LEU A 18 -16.51 36.52 -13.15
CA LEU A 18 -15.30 37.19 -12.63
C LEU A 18 -15.02 36.80 -11.17
N ILE A 19 -16.06 36.63 -10.34
CA ILE A 19 -15.90 36.15 -8.95
C ILE A 19 -15.34 34.73 -8.93
N VAL A 20 -15.83 33.83 -9.79
CA VAL A 20 -15.34 32.45 -9.92
C VAL A 20 -13.90 32.40 -10.45
N SER A 21 -13.53 33.33 -11.34
CA SER A 21 -12.19 33.36 -11.95
C SER A 21 -11.11 33.91 -11.02
N THR A 22 -11.48 34.82 -10.11
CA THR A 22 -10.54 35.48 -9.18
C THR A 22 -10.35 34.72 -7.87
N HIS A 23 -11.36 33.98 -7.44
CA HIS A 23 -11.29 33.08 -6.30
C HIS A 23 -11.23 31.65 -6.81
N GLY A 24 -10.03 31.16 -7.12
CA GLY A 24 -9.83 29.74 -7.41
C GLY A 24 -10.51 28.90 -6.31
N TYR A 25 -11.40 27.99 -6.71
CA TYR A 25 -12.13 27.11 -5.80
C TYR A 25 -11.14 26.40 -4.86
N ARG A 26 -11.03 26.88 -3.62
CA ARG A 26 -10.29 26.19 -2.57
C ARG A 26 -11.22 25.17 -1.95
N ALA A 27 -10.97 23.88 -2.20
CA ALA A 27 -11.64 22.81 -1.50
C ALA A 27 -11.42 22.98 0.01
N THR A 28 -12.51 23.07 0.77
CA THR A 28 -12.49 23.33 2.21
C THR A 28 -12.63 22.05 3.03
N THR A 29 -13.13 20.99 2.41
CA THR A 29 -13.37 19.71 3.06
C THR A 29 -12.61 18.56 2.40
N ALA A 30 -12.23 17.56 3.18
CA ALA A 30 -11.63 16.32 2.67
C ALA A 30 -12.55 15.64 1.63
N ARG A 31 -13.88 15.76 1.81
CA ARG A 31 -14.88 15.22 0.89
C ARG A 31 -14.82 15.91 -0.47
N GLU A 32 -14.72 17.24 -0.49
CA GLU A 32 -14.58 18.02 -1.75
C GLU A 32 -13.31 17.65 -2.52
N MET A 33 -12.18 17.47 -1.82
CA MET A 33 -10.91 17.06 -2.44
C MET A 33 -10.99 15.68 -3.10
N ILE A 34 -11.71 14.73 -2.47
CA ILE A 34 -11.90 13.37 -3.01
C ILE A 34 -12.82 13.39 -4.24
N THR A 35 -13.87 14.21 -4.24
CA THR A 35 -14.84 14.28 -5.35
C THR A 35 -14.37 15.07 -6.56
N GLN A 36 -13.38 15.96 -6.43
CA GLN A 36 -13.00 16.87 -7.50
C GLN A 36 -11.97 16.34 -8.50
N ASN A 37 -11.08 15.39 -8.13
CA ASN A 37 -10.22 14.59 -9.05
C ASN A 37 -9.03 13.89 -8.38
N LEU A 38 -8.95 13.75 -7.05
CA LEU A 38 -7.86 13.00 -6.43
C LEU A 38 -8.40 11.76 -5.72
N CYS A 39 -8.20 10.61 -6.35
CA CYS A 39 -7.88 9.42 -5.57
C CYS A 39 -6.73 9.85 -4.65
N VAL A 40 -7.00 10.04 -3.35
CA VAL A 40 -5.93 10.13 -2.37
C VAL A 40 -5.26 8.77 -2.42
N CYS A 41 -4.23 8.64 -3.25
CA CYS A 41 -3.40 7.45 -3.25
C CYS A 41 -2.94 7.29 -1.81
N PRO A 42 -3.11 6.09 -1.20
CA PRO A 42 -2.43 5.79 0.05
C PRO A 42 -0.98 6.23 -0.11
N CYS A 43 -0.55 7.15 0.76
CA CYS A 43 0.68 7.91 0.63
C CYS A 43 1.86 7.04 0.15
N GLY A 44 2.45 7.43 -1.00
CA GLY A 44 3.70 6.84 -1.51
C GLY A 44 3.60 5.90 -2.72
N ASN A 45 2.40 5.41 -3.10
CA ASN A 45 2.26 4.54 -4.28
C ASN A 45 1.34 5.15 -5.35
N PRO A 46 1.87 5.61 -6.51
CA PRO A 46 1.06 6.20 -7.59
C PRO A 46 0.13 5.19 -8.28
N ARG A 47 0.34 3.88 -8.07
CA ARG A 47 -0.53 2.81 -8.59
C ARG A 47 -1.60 2.38 -7.59
N GLY A 48 -1.63 2.99 -6.40
CA GLY A 48 -2.49 2.57 -5.29
C GLY A 48 -2.02 1.26 -4.63
N GLY A 49 -2.42 1.06 -3.37
CA GLY A 49 -2.03 -0.11 -2.59
C GLY A 49 -0.64 -0.01 -1.94
N LYS A 50 -0.16 -1.13 -1.38
CA LYS A 50 1.13 -1.19 -0.66
C LYS A 50 2.32 -0.94 -1.59
N LEU A 51 3.29 -0.17 -1.11
CA LEU A 51 4.60 0.00 -1.73
C LEU A 51 5.56 -1.04 -1.14
N TYR A 52 6.33 -1.73 -1.99
CA TYR A 52 7.30 -2.74 -1.60
C TYR A 52 8.72 -2.29 -1.96
N THR A 53 9.69 -2.71 -1.15
CA THR A 53 11.12 -2.55 -1.42
C THR A 53 11.85 -3.81 -0.98
N THR A 54 12.90 -4.18 -1.69
CA THR A 54 13.71 -5.36 -1.39
C THR A 54 15.17 -4.92 -1.28
N PRO A 55 15.79 -4.96 -0.09
CA PRO A 55 17.21 -4.69 0.02
C PRO A 55 18.02 -5.85 -0.58
N ASN A 56 19.15 -5.54 -1.23
CA ASN A 56 20.12 -6.56 -1.64
C ASN A 56 21.03 -6.95 -0.45
N LEU A 57 20.41 -7.38 0.65
CA LEU A 57 21.07 -7.77 1.90
C LEU A 57 20.55 -9.13 2.35
N ARG A 58 21.45 -9.97 2.86
CA ARG A 58 21.08 -11.26 3.45
C ARG A 58 20.99 -11.10 4.96
N LEU A 59 19.76 -11.01 5.46
CA LEU A 59 19.44 -10.77 6.87
C LEU A 59 18.73 -11.99 7.49
N ASN A 60 18.88 -12.19 8.80
CA ASN A 60 17.97 -13.06 9.54
C ASN A 60 16.59 -12.37 9.68
N TRP A 61 15.59 -13.07 10.23
CA TRP A 61 14.24 -12.53 10.33
C TRP A 61 14.15 -11.27 11.20
N PHE A 62 14.80 -11.26 12.37
CA PHE A 62 14.80 -10.12 13.30
C PHE A 62 15.49 -8.89 12.70
N ASP A 63 16.63 -9.10 12.03
CA ASP A 63 17.36 -8.05 11.33
C ASP A 63 16.55 -7.49 10.16
N ALA A 64 15.80 -8.33 9.44
CA ALA A 64 14.91 -7.88 8.37
C ALA A 64 13.77 -7.00 8.91
N VAL A 65 13.14 -7.40 10.02
CA VAL A 65 12.11 -6.60 10.71
C VAL A 65 12.67 -5.25 11.15
N SER A 66 13.85 -5.27 11.77
CA SER A 66 14.54 -4.07 12.26
C SER A 66 14.95 -3.14 11.11
N TYR A 67 15.48 -3.70 10.01
CA TYR A 67 15.86 -2.96 8.82
C TYR A 67 14.66 -2.25 8.20
N CYS A 68 13.55 -2.97 7.96
CA CYS A 68 12.34 -2.34 7.42
C CYS A 68 11.86 -1.19 8.30
N SER A 69 11.84 -1.39 9.61
CA SER A 69 11.44 -0.36 10.58
C SER A 69 12.36 0.86 10.53
N SER A 70 13.68 0.65 10.36
CA SER A 70 14.68 1.73 10.29
C SER A 70 14.51 2.65 9.07
N ILE A 71 13.92 2.16 7.98
CA ILE A 71 13.64 2.93 6.77
C ILE A 71 12.20 3.48 6.73
N GLY A 72 11.47 3.44 7.85
CA GLY A 72 10.09 3.92 7.95
C GLY A 72 9.07 3.00 7.26
N MET A 73 9.43 1.73 7.03
CA MET A 73 8.55 0.72 6.43
C MET A 73 8.28 -0.42 7.42
N SER A 74 7.34 -1.30 7.06
CA SER A 74 7.07 -2.54 7.78
C SER A 74 7.51 -3.73 6.95
N ILE A 75 8.00 -4.80 7.59
CA ILE A 75 8.19 -6.08 6.90
C ILE A 75 6.88 -6.52 6.23
N ALA A 76 6.96 -7.16 5.06
CA ALA A 76 5.80 -7.44 4.22
C ALA A 76 4.73 -8.26 4.96
N THR A 77 3.49 -7.77 4.91
CA THR A 77 2.28 -8.47 5.39
C THR A 77 1.36 -8.74 4.20
N ILE A 78 0.76 -9.93 4.14
CA ILE A 78 -0.08 -10.37 3.02
C ILE A 78 -1.46 -10.74 3.56
N LYS A 79 -2.42 -9.83 3.45
CA LYS A 79 -3.77 -9.99 4.01
C LYS A 79 -4.76 -10.64 3.04
N ASP A 80 -4.50 -10.50 1.75
CA ASP A 80 -5.38 -10.98 0.69
C ASP A 80 -4.61 -11.30 -0.60
N THR A 81 -5.33 -11.86 -1.58
CA THR A 81 -4.80 -12.26 -2.89
C THR A 81 -4.28 -11.07 -3.69
N ASN A 82 -4.86 -9.87 -3.53
CA ASN A 82 -4.43 -8.67 -4.24
C ASN A 82 -3.07 -8.18 -3.71
N GLU A 83 -2.87 -8.15 -2.40
CA GLU A 83 -1.58 -7.84 -1.78
C GLU A 83 -0.50 -8.83 -2.22
N ARG A 84 -0.84 -10.12 -2.33
CA ARG A 84 0.05 -11.16 -2.85
C ARG A 84 0.44 -10.90 -4.31
N GLN A 85 -0.53 -10.59 -5.16
CA GLN A 85 -0.28 -10.29 -6.58
C GLN A 85 0.62 -9.06 -6.73
N LEU A 86 0.37 -8.00 -5.96
CA LEU A 86 1.22 -6.80 -5.98
C LEU A 86 2.66 -7.11 -5.51
N LEU A 87 2.83 -7.93 -4.48
CA LEU A 87 4.15 -8.36 -4.02
C LEU A 87 4.87 -9.19 -5.10
N GLN A 88 4.17 -10.11 -5.77
CA GLN A 88 4.74 -10.91 -6.86
C GLN A 88 5.20 -10.03 -8.03
N LEU A 89 4.38 -9.05 -8.43
CA LEU A 89 4.75 -8.09 -9.48
C LEU A 89 6.00 -7.28 -9.11
N HIS A 90 6.13 -6.87 -7.85
CA HIS A 90 7.34 -6.20 -7.34
C HIS A 90 8.57 -7.10 -7.44
N LEU A 91 8.49 -8.34 -6.94
CA LEU A 91 9.61 -9.29 -6.95
C LEU A 91 10.03 -9.67 -8.38
N ASP A 92 9.08 -9.81 -9.31
CA ASP A 92 9.38 -10.06 -10.72
C ASP A 92 10.01 -8.84 -11.41
N GLY A 93 9.61 -7.63 -11.02
CA GLY A 93 10.22 -6.38 -11.50
C GLY A 93 11.66 -6.23 -11.01
N ASP A 94 11.89 -6.43 -9.72
CA ASP A 94 13.21 -6.33 -9.10
C ASP A 94 14.20 -7.36 -9.69
N ARG A 95 13.72 -8.56 -10.03
CA ARG A 95 14.51 -9.58 -10.76
C ARG A 95 14.93 -9.13 -12.16
N ARG A 96 14.13 -8.31 -12.85
CA ARG A 96 14.49 -7.78 -14.17
C ARG A 96 15.55 -6.68 -14.06
N LEU A 97 15.51 -5.90 -12.98
CA LEU A 97 16.42 -4.78 -12.74
C LEU A 97 17.76 -5.25 -12.17
N THR A 98 17.74 -6.23 -11.28
CA THR A 98 18.95 -6.88 -10.78
C THR A 98 19.45 -7.87 -11.83
N ARG A 99 20.69 -7.70 -12.31
CA ARG A 99 21.36 -8.59 -13.29
C ARG A 99 21.69 -9.98 -12.70
N SER A 100 20.84 -10.49 -11.80
CA SER A 100 21.00 -11.78 -11.15
C SER A 100 20.45 -12.87 -12.07
N GLN A 101 21.33 -13.37 -12.92
CA GLN A 101 21.11 -14.40 -13.93
C GLN A 101 20.84 -15.80 -13.33
N LYS A 102 20.36 -15.89 -12.08
CA LYS A 102 20.06 -17.15 -11.41
C LYS A 102 18.54 -17.35 -11.41
N ARG A 103 18.08 -18.32 -12.21
CA ARG A 103 16.67 -18.70 -12.39
C ARG A 103 15.93 -19.12 -11.11
N SER A 104 16.61 -19.31 -9.99
CA SER A 104 16.01 -19.70 -8.71
C SER A 104 15.37 -18.50 -8.02
N LYS A 105 14.07 -18.59 -7.69
CA LYS A 105 13.40 -17.66 -6.78
C LYS A 105 14.23 -17.55 -5.49
N ILE A 106 14.76 -16.37 -5.20
CA ILE A 106 15.48 -16.13 -3.94
C ILE A 106 14.42 -16.11 -2.83
N PRO A 107 14.54 -16.95 -1.78
CA PRO A 107 13.61 -16.90 -0.66
C PRO A 107 13.71 -15.55 0.04
N TYR A 108 12.57 -15.02 0.47
CA TYR A 108 12.47 -13.72 1.14
C TYR A 108 11.66 -13.88 2.43
N TRP A 109 11.97 -13.03 3.42
CA TRP A 109 11.24 -12.99 4.67
C TRP A 109 9.94 -12.21 4.53
N ILE A 110 8.89 -12.67 5.22
CA ILE A 110 7.64 -11.95 5.45
C ILE A 110 7.42 -11.78 6.96
N GLY A 111 6.47 -10.93 7.34
CA GLY A 111 6.21 -10.61 8.75
C GLY A 111 5.52 -11.70 9.56
N ALA A 112 5.10 -12.81 8.95
CA ALA A 112 4.46 -13.91 9.66
C ALA A 112 5.48 -14.69 10.50
N ASN A 113 5.15 -14.97 11.76
CA ASN A 113 5.98 -15.75 12.68
C ASN A 113 5.11 -16.47 13.73
N SER A 114 5.68 -17.46 14.42
CA SER A 114 5.02 -18.22 15.49
C SER A 114 5.81 -18.14 16.81
N LEU A 115 6.41 -16.98 17.10
CA LEU A 115 7.28 -16.81 18.27
C LEU A 115 6.51 -16.87 19.59
N ILE A 116 5.20 -16.64 19.57
CA ILE A 116 4.33 -16.78 20.75
C ILE A 116 3.84 -18.22 20.83
N ALA A 117 4.35 -18.95 21.82
CA ALA A 117 3.99 -20.34 22.06
C ALA A 117 2.46 -20.51 22.20
N GLY A 118 1.90 -21.45 21.44
CA GLY A 118 0.47 -21.79 21.50
C GLY A 118 -0.48 -20.85 20.76
N GLN A 119 0.00 -19.81 20.07
CA GLN A 119 -0.86 -18.85 19.36
C GLN A 119 -0.80 -18.93 17.82
N GLY A 120 -0.20 -20.00 17.28
CA GLY A 120 -0.10 -20.20 15.83
C GLY A 120 0.71 -19.12 15.10
N LEU A 121 0.49 -19.00 13.80
CA LEU A 121 1.13 -17.99 12.95
C LEU A 121 0.44 -16.63 13.08
N ARG A 122 1.22 -15.59 13.36
CA ARG A 122 0.74 -14.21 13.53
C ARG A 122 1.62 -13.23 12.76
N TRP A 123 1.01 -12.14 12.31
CA TRP A 123 1.72 -11.02 11.70
C TRP A 123 2.46 -10.23 12.79
N GLY A 124 3.80 -10.26 12.79
CA GLY A 124 4.62 -9.78 13.91
C GLY A 124 4.43 -8.32 14.32
N LEU A 125 3.89 -7.46 13.45
CA LEU A 125 3.64 -6.04 13.77
C LEU A 125 2.19 -5.74 14.13
N THR A 126 1.23 -6.54 13.67
CA THR A 126 -0.21 -6.29 13.92
C THR A 126 -0.81 -7.26 14.93
N ASP A 127 -0.05 -8.29 15.32
CA ASP A 127 -0.50 -9.43 16.12
C ASP A 127 -1.77 -10.09 15.56
N GLN A 128 -2.06 -9.90 14.28
CA GLN A 128 -3.22 -10.52 13.63
C GLN A 128 -2.87 -11.94 13.25
N GLU A 129 -3.78 -12.87 13.52
CA GLU A 129 -3.67 -14.24 13.06
C GLU A 129 -3.58 -14.30 11.53
N VAL A 130 -2.69 -15.15 11.03
CA VAL A 130 -2.59 -15.39 9.60
C VAL A 130 -3.79 -16.26 9.20
N LYS A 131 -4.75 -15.66 8.49
CA LYS A 131 -5.93 -16.38 8.00
C LYS A 131 -5.52 -17.62 7.20
N GLU A 132 -6.26 -18.72 7.37
CA GLU A 132 -6.03 -20.02 6.72
C GLU A 132 -5.99 -19.97 5.18
N SER A 133 -6.49 -18.89 4.56
CA SER A 133 -6.36 -18.60 3.13
C SER A 133 -4.95 -18.18 2.69
N ALA A 134 -3.96 -18.23 3.60
CA ALA A 134 -2.56 -18.21 3.22
C ALA A 134 -2.30 -19.48 2.39
N GLU A 135 -2.15 -19.32 1.07
CA GLU A 135 -1.79 -20.36 0.12
C GLU A 135 -0.36 -20.82 0.42
N TRP A 136 -0.20 -21.65 1.45
CA TRP A 136 1.03 -22.34 1.73
C TRP A 136 1.30 -23.32 0.59
N ALA A 137 2.57 -23.46 0.20
CA ALA A 137 2.96 -24.58 -0.64
C ALA A 137 2.63 -25.88 0.11
N ASP A 138 2.17 -26.91 -0.62
CA ASP A 138 1.76 -28.18 -0.02
C ASP A 138 2.80 -28.71 0.97
N GLY A 139 2.37 -28.95 2.22
CA GLY A 139 3.24 -29.46 3.29
C GLY A 139 4.19 -28.44 3.94
N VAL A 140 4.14 -27.16 3.56
CA VAL A 140 4.99 -26.07 4.11
C VAL A 140 4.23 -25.19 5.11
N ALA A 141 2.91 -25.37 5.26
CA ALA A 141 2.19 -24.75 6.36
C ALA A 141 2.86 -25.16 7.68
N PRO A 142 3.33 -24.22 8.52
CA PRO A 142 3.89 -24.56 9.81
C PRO A 142 2.86 -25.37 10.57
N ALA A 143 3.22 -26.60 10.95
CA ALA A 143 2.44 -27.31 11.95
C ALA A 143 2.38 -26.37 13.16
N ASN A 144 1.18 -25.94 13.52
CA ASN A 144 0.83 -25.09 14.67
C ASN A 144 1.47 -25.54 16.02
N ASN A 145 2.14 -26.69 16.04
CA ASN A 145 2.67 -27.38 17.22
C ASN A 145 4.21 -27.51 17.24
N ARG A 146 4.96 -26.98 16.26
CA ARG A 146 6.43 -27.04 16.32
C ARG A 146 6.99 -25.79 16.98
N VAL A 147 7.26 -25.92 18.28
CA VAL A 147 8.24 -25.08 18.99
C VAL A 147 9.61 -25.41 18.38
N GLU A 148 10.12 -24.56 17.49
CA GLU A 148 11.49 -24.70 17.01
C GLU A 148 12.44 -24.28 18.14
N PRO A 149 13.39 -25.13 18.56
CA PRO A 149 14.47 -24.72 19.43
C PRO A 149 15.45 -23.87 18.60
N PHE A 150 15.79 -22.71 19.15
CA PHE A 150 16.69 -21.66 18.66
C PHE A 150 17.77 -22.05 17.65
#